data_AF-A0A7Z3HXP5-F1
#
_entry.id   AF-A0A7Z3HXP5-F1
#
_cell.length_a   1.000
_cell.length_b   1.000
_cell.length_c   1.000
_cell.angle_alpha   90.00
_cell.angle_beta   90.00
_cell.angle_gamma   90.00
#
_symmetry.space_group_name_H-M   'P 1'
#
loop_
_entity.id
_entity.type
_entity.pdbx_description
1 polymer ?
#
loop_
_entity_poly.entity_id
_entity_poly.type
_entity_poly.pdbx_seq_one_letter_code
_entity_poly.pdbx_strand_id
1 'polypeptide(L)'
;MRLIILMLFYTLPIFSLHASKTQSNNKEILLISSDIKSSFFTTGIEQGLAPSTVMKLIDIYKSFDSNFEKDIVPESNLKVLFERSLNDRKTGEKILYTSLTTNKKATCLYHYKSQNGKESYFNEEGISLRDGKTFVSPLNGDFYVSSKFGNRKHPIYGKIIFHKGVDYAAKFGARIHAVAEGVIEYIGNNGGYGKYIKIKHENGYSTCYAHISKFNGDIKLGSTVKQGQVIAYVGSTGAATGPHLHYEIIYNGKYIDPLTVVHKSEIRLIDHELKEFKLFVNKIDNAINKEGLSKKEV
;
A
#
# COMPACT_ATOMS: atom_id res chain seq x y z
N MET A 1 -61.30 21.38 -4.02
CA MET A 1 -60.19 20.70 -3.32
C MET A 1 -59.83 19.42 -4.06
N ARG A 2 -58.81 19.45 -4.93
CA ARG A 2 -57.89 18.32 -5.18
C ARG A 2 -56.76 18.80 -6.11
N LEU A 3 -55.56 18.82 -5.52
CA LEU A 3 -54.28 19.20 -6.09
C LEU A 3 -53.91 18.22 -7.22
N ILE A 4 -53.50 18.73 -8.37
CA ILE A 4 -52.85 17.99 -9.44
C ILE A 4 -51.35 17.97 -9.11
N ILE A 5 -50.81 16.80 -8.75
CA ILE A 5 -49.37 16.58 -8.57
C ILE A 5 -48.78 16.19 -9.93
N LEU A 6 -47.96 17.07 -10.48
CA LEU A 6 -47.17 16.86 -11.69
C LEU A 6 -45.89 16.08 -11.30
N MET A 7 -45.85 14.76 -11.53
CA MET A 7 -44.60 13.99 -11.44
C MET A 7 -43.80 14.17 -12.73
N LEU A 8 -42.78 15.02 -12.68
CA LEU A 8 -41.70 15.08 -13.66
C LEU A 8 -40.82 13.82 -13.52
N PHE A 9 -41.00 12.86 -14.42
CA PHE A 9 -40.05 11.77 -14.62
C PHE A 9 -38.82 12.33 -15.34
N TYR A 10 -37.73 12.58 -14.60
CA TYR A 10 -36.42 12.75 -15.20
C TYR A 10 -35.93 11.38 -15.70
N THR A 11 -36.01 11.16 -17.01
CA THR A 11 -35.34 10.05 -17.68
C THR A 11 -33.83 10.33 -17.71
N LEU A 12 -33.09 9.64 -16.85
CA LEU A 12 -31.63 9.55 -16.98
C LEU A 12 -31.30 8.86 -18.32
N PRO A 13 -30.35 9.38 -19.13
CA PRO A 13 -29.95 8.71 -20.35
C PRO A 13 -29.22 7.40 -19.98
N ILE A 14 -29.85 6.28 -20.33
CA ILE A 14 -29.24 4.95 -20.30
C ILE A 14 -28.23 4.93 -21.44
N PHE A 15 -26.95 5.16 -21.13
CA PHE A 15 -25.87 5.02 -22.11
C PHE A 15 -25.76 3.54 -22.53
N SER A 16 -25.94 3.30 -23.82
CA SER A 16 -25.81 1.99 -24.46
C SER A 16 -24.35 1.54 -24.48
N LEU A 17 -24.07 0.38 -23.89
CA LEU A 17 -22.75 -0.26 -23.87
C LEU A 17 -22.62 -1.14 -25.13
N HIS A 18 -21.80 -0.76 -26.10
CA HIS A 18 -21.37 -1.68 -27.17
C HIS A 18 -20.08 -2.38 -26.73
N ALA A 19 -20.19 -3.66 -26.41
CA ALA A 19 -19.06 -4.52 -26.09
C ALA A 19 -18.37 -4.98 -27.40
N SER A 20 -17.09 -4.66 -27.54
CA SER A 20 -16.21 -5.27 -28.55
C SER A 20 -15.99 -6.74 -28.18
N LYS A 21 -16.80 -7.63 -28.78
CA LYS A 21 -16.83 -9.06 -28.47
C LYS A 21 -15.68 -9.78 -29.20
N THR A 22 -14.50 -9.84 -28.59
CA THR A 22 -13.49 -10.84 -28.96
C THR A 22 -13.78 -12.12 -28.17
N GLN A 23 -14.42 -13.08 -28.83
CA GLN A 23 -14.92 -14.31 -28.26
C GLN A 23 -13.77 -15.31 -28.05
N SER A 24 -13.03 -15.15 -26.95
CA SER A 24 -12.25 -16.23 -26.34
C SER A 24 -12.03 -15.91 -24.86
N ASN A 25 -12.65 -16.72 -24.00
CA ASN A 25 -12.79 -16.61 -22.54
C ASN A 25 -13.95 -15.72 -22.05
N ASN A 26 -14.67 -16.19 -21.03
CA ASN A 26 -15.88 -15.60 -20.41
C ASN A 26 -15.63 -14.26 -19.68
N LYS A 27 -14.92 -13.34 -20.31
CA LYS A 27 -14.53 -12.04 -19.79
C LYS A 27 -14.78 -10.95 -20.81
N GLU A 28 -15.13 -9.77 -20.33
CA GLU A 28 -15.22 -8.55 -21.12
C GLU A 28 -14.14 -7.56 -20.66
N ILE A 29 -13.54 -6.83 -21.60
CA ILE A 29 -12.64 -5.71 -21.31
C ILE A 29 -13.44 -4.43 -21.50
N LEU A 30 -13.43 -3.58 -20.47
CA LEU A 30 -14.20 -2.35 -20.44
C LEU A 30 -13.28 -1.16 -20.12
N LEU A 31 -13.50 -0.05 -20.81
CA LEU A 31 -12.85 1.23 -20.55
C LEU A 31 -13.87 2.23 -20.01
N ILE A 32 -13.65 2.77 -18.81
CA ILE A 32 -14.36 3.96 -18.34
C ILE A 32 -13.45 5.18 -18.45
N SER A 33 -14.06 6.34 -18.73
CA SER A 33 -13.40 7.64 -18.79
C SER A 33 -14.42 8.69 -18.36
N SER A 34 -14.22 9.32 -17.21
CA SER A 34 -15.21 10.21 -16.62
C SER A 34 -14.58 11.29 -15.75
N ASP A 35 -15.18 12.47 -15.75
CA ASP A 35 -14.79 13.56 -14.87
C ASP A 35 -15.35 13.33 -13.47
N ILE A 36 -14.52 13.60 -12.46
CA ILE A 36 -14.87 13.46 -11.05
C ILE A 36 -15.68 14.67 -10.63
N LYS A 37 -16.96 14.44 -10.31
CA LYS A 37 -17.90 15.51 -9.94
C LYS A 37 -17.94 15.75 -8.43
N SER A 38 -18.23 14.71 -7.66
CA SER A 38 -18.48 14.80 -6.21
C SER A 38 -17.36 14.17 -5.40
N SER A 39 -17.06 12.91 -5.66
CA SER A 39 -15.94 12.20 -5.05
C SER A 39 -15.45 11.11 -5.99
N PHE A 40 -14.17 10.73 -5.82
CA PHE A 40 -13.58 9.60 -6.55
C PHE A 40 -14.42 8.32 -6.40
N PHE A 41 -14.93 8.07 -5.19
CA PHE A 41 -15.70 6.87 -4.90
C PHE A 41 -17.03 6.87 -5.65
N THR A 42 -17.81 7.94 -5.51
CA THR A 42 -19.13 8.08 -6.15
C THR A 42 -19.02 7.98 -7.67
N THR A 43 -18.05 8.69 -8.27
CA THR A 43 -17.81 8.64 -9.72
C THR A 43 -17.51 7.22 -10.19
N GLY A 44 -16.68 6.46 -9.46
CA GLY A 44 -16.39 5.07 -9.83
C GLY A 44 -17.64 4.18 -9.87
N ILE A 45 -18.50 4.27 -8.85
CA ILE A 45 -19.75 3.50 -8.77
C ILE A 45 -20.74 3.90 -9.87
N GLU A 46 -20.91 5.20 -10.12
CA GLU A 46 -21.81 5.71 -11.17
C GLU A 46 -21.37 5.28 -12.58
N GLN A 47 -20.07 5.10 -12.80
CA GLN A 47 -19.51 4.55 -14.04
C GLN A 47 -19.57 3.01 -14.09
N GLY A 48 -20.18 2.38 -13.09
CA GLY A 48 -20.45 0.95 -13.07
C GLY A 48 -19.31 0.08 -12.56
N LEU A 49 -18.30 0.64 -11.88
CA LEU A 49 -17.28 -0.17 -11.18
C LEU A 49 -17.87 -0.81 -9.92
N ALA A 50 -17.38 -2.01 -9.59
CA ALA A 50 -17.72 -2.62 -8.30
C ALA A 50 -17.11 -1.79 -7.13
N PRO A 51 -17.81 -1.65 -5.99
CA PRO A 51 -17.27 -0.95 -4.82
C PRO A 51 -15.88 -1.42 -4.37
N SER A 52 -15.63 -2.73 -4.46
CA SER A 52 -14.32 -3.31 -4.14
C SER A 52 -13.22 -2.88 -5.10
N THR A 53 -13.54 -2.64 -6.37
CA THR A 53 -12.61 -2.12 -7.38
C THR A 53 -12.30 -0.67 -7.14
N VAL A 54 -13.30 0.13 -6.77
CA VAL A 54 -13.10 1.54 -6.41
C VAL A 54 -12.19 1.66 -5.19
N MET A 55 -12.37 0.81 -4.16
CA MET A 55 -11.46 0.77 -3.02
C MET A 55 -10.03 0.38 -3.42
N LYS A 56 -9.86 -0.62 -4.29
CA LYS A 56 -8.53 -0.97 -4.83
C LYS A 56 -7.89 0.20 -5.57
N LEU A 57 -8.64 0.96 -6.36
CA LEU A 57 -8.13 2.14 -7.06
C LEU A 57 -7.64 3.21 -6.07
N ILE A 58 -8.39 3.45 -5.00
CA ILE A 58 -7.98 4.38 -3.94
C ILE A 58 -6.65 3.93 -3.33
N ASP A 59 -6.52 2.64 -2.99
CA ASP A 59 -5.27 2.10 -2.44
C ASP A 59 -4.10 2.22 -3.43
N ILE A 60 -4.34 1.96 -4.72
CA ILE A 60 -3.35 2.13 -5.79
C ILE A 60 -2.90 3.60 -5.89
N TYR A 61 -3.81 4.57 -5.86
CA TYR A 61 -3.41 5.98 -5.97
C TYR A 61 -2.72 6.49 -4.71
N LYS A 62 -3.14 6.05 -3.50
CA LYS A 62 -2.46 6.41 -2.23
C LYS A 62 -1.00 6.00 -2.22
N SER A 63 -0.69 4.85 -2.83
CA SER A 63 0.68 4.36 -2.89
C SER A 63 1.62 5.26 -3.67
N PHE A 64 1.13 5.89 -4.73
CA PHE A 64 1.89 6.85 -5.51
C PHE A 64 1.82 8.25 -4.88
N ASP A 65 0.66 8.65 -4.38
CA ASP A 65 0.42 9.96 -3.79
C ASP A 65 -0.59 9.89 -2.64
N SER A 66 -0.11 10.09 -1.41
CA SER A 66 -0.95 10.02 -0.22
C SER A 66 -1.96 11.17 -0.12
N ASN A 67 -1.80 12.23 -0.90
CA ASN A 67 -2.69 13.40 -0.92
C ASN A 67 -3.55 13.46 -2.19
N PHE A 68 -3.56 12.42 -3.03
CA PHE A 68 -4.23 12.49 -4.34
C PHE A 68 -5.70 12.95 -4.25
N GLU A 69 -6.44 12.53 -3.21
CA GLU A 69 -7.84 12.91 -3.00
C GLU A 69 -8.03 14.42 -2.82
N LYS A 70 -7.05 15.10 -2.20
CA LYS A 70 -7.08 16.56 -1.99
C LYS A 70 -6.78 17.34 -3.26
N ASP A 71 -6.12 16.69 -4.21
CA ASP A 71 -5.76 17.29 -5.50
C ASP A 71 -6.88 17.13 -6.53
N ILE A 72 -7.92 16.36 -6.22
CA ILE A 72 -9.11 16.23 -7.05
C ILE A 72 -9.89 17.54 -7.01
N VAL A 73 -10.02 18.16 -8.19
CA VAL A 73 -10.87 19.31 -8.48
C VAL A 73 -11.99 18.91 -9.44
N PRO A 74 -13.08 19.69 -9.53
CA PRO A 74 -14.01 19.58 -10.66
C PRO A 74 -13.21 19.61 -11.97
N GLU A 75 -13.50 18.69 -12.91
CA GLU A 75 -12.73 18.40 -14.15
C GLU A 75 -11.56 17.42 -14.02
N SER A 76 -11.22 16.96 -12.81
CA SER A 76 -10.26 15.85 -12.68
C SER A 76 -10.80 14.61 -13.37
N ASN A 77 -10.01 13.98 -14.23
CA ASN A 77 -10.48 12.89 -15.08
C ASN A 77 -9.94 11.54 -14.61
N LEU A 78 -10.85 10.57 -14.41
CA LEU A 78 -10.52 9.18 -14.10
C LEU A 78 -10.73 8.31 -15.34
N LYS A 79 -9.71 7.55 -15.71
CA LYS A 79 -9.82 6.45 -16.68
C LYS A 79 -9.44 5.12 -16.03
N VAL A 80 -10.19 4.07 -16.35
CA VAL A 80 -9.91 2.72 -15.86
C VAL A 80 -10.22 1.73 -16.97
N LEU A 81 -9.22 0.93 -17.34
CA LEU A 81 -9.36 -0.23 -18.20
C LEU A 81 -9.36 -1.47 -17.31
N PHE A 82 -10.38 -2.32 -17.40
CA PHE A 82 -10.49 -3.49 -16.55
C PHE A 82 -11.14 -4.67 -17.27
N GLU A 83 -10.81 -5.89 -16.81
CA GLU A 83 -11.50 -7.12 -17.19
C GLU A 83 -12.63 -7.40 -16.19
N ARG A 84 -13.80 -7.82 -16.66
CA ARG A 84 -14.91 -8.31 -15.83
C ARG A 84 -15.36 -9.70 -16.29
N SER A 85 -15.63 -10.60 -15.33
CA SER A 85 -16.21 -11.91 -15.61
C SER A 85 -17.69 -11.81 -15.98
N LEU A 86 -18.11 -12.51 -17.04
CA LEU A 86 -19.52 -12.53 -17.47
C LEU A 86 -20.41 -13.41 -16.57
N ASN A 87 -19.81 -14.39 -15.89
CA ASN A 87 -20.54 -15.36 -15.06
C ASN A 87 -20.71 -14.92 -13.59
N ASP A 88 -19.89 -13.99 -13.13
CA ASP A 88 -19.97 -13.43 -11.78
C ASP A 88 -19.78 -11.92 -11.83
N ARG A 89 -20.89 -11.18 -11.82
CA ARG A 89 -20.90 -9.72 -11.83
C ARG A 89 -20.50 -9.11 -10.48
N LYS A 90 -20.44 -9.89 -9.40
CA LYS A 90 -20.17 -9.39 -8.04
C LYS A 90 -18.73 -9.64 -7.59
N THR A 91 -18.00 -10.58 -8.20
CA THR A 91 -16.57 -10.77 -7.95
C THR A 91 -15.75 -10.85 -9.24
N GLY A 92 -14.60 -10.17 -9.27
CA GLY A 92 -13.56 -10.41 -10.28
C GLY A 92 -13.36 -9.33 -11.33
N GLU A 93 -13.40 -8.04 -10.95
CA GLU A 93 -12.80 -6.99 -11.79
C GLU A 93 -11.27 -6.98 -11.61
N LYS A 94 -10.55 -7.12 -12.72
CA LYS A 94 -9.10 -6.98 -12.78
C LYS A 94 -8.75 -5.68 -13.49
N ILE A 95 -8.25 -4.70 -12.75
CA ILE A 95 -7.77 -3.43 -13.32
C ILE A 95 -6.51 -3.73 -14.13
N LEU A 96 -6.54 -3.40 -15.41
CA LEU A 96 -5.41 -3.54 -16.33
C LEU A 96 -4.61 -2.23 -16.42
N TYR A 97 -5.31 -1.10 -16.35
CA TYR A 97 -4.74 0.24 -16.37
C TYR A 97 -5.65 1.22 -15.64
N THR A 98 -5.06 2.25 -15.04
CA THR A 98 -5.80 3.41 -14.58
C THR A 98 -5.01 4.69 -14.75
N SER A 99 -5.69 5.80 -15.06
CA SER A 99 -5.12 7.13 -14.96
C SER A 99 -6.02 8.10 -14.22
N LEU A 100 -5.40 8.93 -13.39
CA LEU A 100 -6.04 10.06 -12.72
C LEU A 100 -5.31 11.33 -13.14
N THR A 101 -6.03 12.22 -13.81
CA THR A 101 -5.55 13.56 -14.13
C THR A 101 -6.15 14.53 -13.14
N THR A 102 -5.31 15.13 -12.30
CA THR A 102 -5.68 16.22 -11.39
C THR A 102 -5.17 17.55 -11.92
N ASN A 103 -5.45 18.64 -11.21
CA ASN A 103 -4.89 19.97 -11.55
C ASN A 103 -3.36 20.04 -11.42
N LYS A 104 -2.74 19.14 -10.64
CA LYS A 104 -1.29 19.14 -10.41
C LYS A 104 -0.54 18.21 -11.36
N LYS A 105 -1.12 17.04 -11.66
CA LYS A 105 -0.43 15.99 -12.43
C LYS A 105 -1.39 14.97 -13.03
N ALA A 106 -0.91 14.31 -14.07
CA ALA A 106 -1.45 13.04 -14.54
C ALA A 106 -0.65 11.89 -13.92
N THR A 107 -1.35 10.90 -13.38
CA THR A 107 -0.74 9.66 -12.89
C THR A 107 -1.30 8.48 -13.68
N CYS A 108 -0.47 7.83 -14.49
CA CYS A 108 -0.82 6.66 -15.30
C CYS A 108 -0.19 5.40 -14.69
N LEU A 109 -0.98 4.34 -14.49
CA LEU A 109 -0.56 3.13 -13.80
C LEU A 109 -1.00 1.88 -14.56
N TYR A 110 -0.04 0.99 -14.80
CA TYR A 110 -0.17 -0.22 -15.61
C TYR A 110 -0.02 -1.45 -14.73
N HIS A 111 -1.01 -2.36 -14.78
CA HIS A 111 -0.93 -3.64 -14.08
C HIS A 111 -0.02 -4.61 -14.84
N TYR A 112 1.17 -4.86 -14.30
CA TYR A 112 2.20 -5.69 -14.94
C TYR A 112 2.64 -6.82 -14.03
N LYS A 113 2.87 -7.98 -14.63
CA LYS A 113 3.44 -9.15 -13.96
C LYS A 113 4.93 -9.22 -14.30
N SER A 114 5.79 -9.02 -13.31
CA SER A 114 7.24 -9.14 -13.48
C SER A 114 7.65 -10.59 -13.74
N GLN A 115 8.86 -10.78 -14.28
CA GLN A 115 9.39 -12.10 -14.65
C GLN A 115 9.48 -13.07 -13.45
N ASN A 116 9.66 -12.53 -12.23
CA ASN A 116 9.64 -13.30 -10.98
C ASN A 116 8.21 -13.72 -10.53
N GLY A 117 7.18 -13.43 -11.33
CA GLY A 117 5.80 -13.79 -11.07
C GLY A 117 5.02 -12.83 -10.17
N LYS A 118 5.65 -11.78 -9.62
CA LYS A 118 4.96 -10.76 -8.80
C LYS A 118 4.14 -9.83 -9.69
N GLU A 119 2.89 -9.55 -9.31
CA GLU A 119 2.03 -8.57 -9.98
C GLU A 119 2.04 -7.24 -9.20
N SER A 120 2.12 -6.11 -9.90
CA SER A 120 2.05 -4.77 -9.31
C SER A 120 1.59 -3.72 -10.33
N TYR A 121 1.32 -2.51 -9.86
CA TYR A 121 1.03 -1.35 -10.71
C TYR A 121 2.28 -0.50 -10.87
N PHE A 122 2.70 -0.27 -12.12
CA PHE A 122 3.89 0.50 -12.47
C PHE A 122 3.49 1.76 -13.24
N ASN A 123 4.19 2.86 -13.00
CA ASN A 123 4.08 4.03 -13.85
C ASN A 123 4.80 3.82 -15.20
N GLU A 124 4.75 4.82 -16.07
CA GLU A 124 5.35 4.75 -17.40
C GLU A 124 6.85 4.47 -17.37
N GLU A 125 7.57 4.92 -16.34
CA GLU A 125 9.02 4.67 -16.16
C GLU A 125 9.34 3.25 -15.67
N GLY A 126 8.34 2.40 -15.45
CA GLY A 126 8.53 1.05 -14.88
C GLY A 126 8.78 1.10 -13.37
N ILE A 127 8.28 2.13 -12.68
CA ILE A 127 8.37 2.30 -11.24
C ILE A 127 7.03 1.94 -10.59
N SER A 128 7.05 0.98 -9.67
CA SER A 128 5.93 0.68 -8.78
C SER A 128 6.21 1.24 -7.40
N LEU A 129 5.37 2.18 -6.95
CA LEU A 129 5.33 2.58 -5.56
C LEU A 129 4.27 1.71 -4.91
N ARG A 130 4.70 0.62 -4.27
CA ARG A 130 3.75 -0.21 -3.52
C ARG A 130 3.37 0.54 -2.26
N ASP A 131 2.07 0.56 -1.95
CA ASP A 131 1.61 0.89 -0.61
C ASP A 131 2.03 -0.30 0.23
N GLY A 132 3.24 -0.16 0.73
CA GLY A 132 3.72 -1.00 1.78
C GLY A 132 2.86 -0.69 3.00
N LYS A 133 1.78 -1.43 3.18
CA LYS A 133 1.64 -2.09 4.48
C LYS A 133 2.75 -3.14 4.61
N THR A 134 4.01 -2.70 4.53
CA THR A 134 5.18 -3.57 4.54
C THR A 134 5.50 -3.94 5.97
N PHE A 135 5.20 -3.05 6.93
CA PHE A 135 5.36 -3.32 8.35
C PHE A 135 4.02 -3.62 9.00
N VAL A 136 3.82 -4.88 9.38
CA VAL A 136 2.77 -5.24 10.35
C VAL A 136 3.17 -4.76 11.74
N SER A 137 2.22 -4.70 12.67
CA SER A 137 2.54 -4.42 14.07
C SER A 137 3.55 -5.46 14.61
N PRO A 138 4.60 -5.04 15.34
CA PRO A 138 5.54 -5.98 15.95
C PRO A 138 4.92 -6.75 17.13
N LEU A 139 3.80 -6.27 17.69
CA LEU A 139 3.06 -6.88 18.79
C LEU A 139 1.59 -7.07 18.43
N ASN A 140 0.97 -8.09 19.02
CA ASN A 140 -0.47 -8.37 18.91
C ASN A 140 -1.09 -8.36 20.33
N GLY A 141 -2.35 -7.94 20.43
CA GLY A 141 -3.10 -7.93 21.70
C GLY A 141 -2.90 -6.67 22.53
N ASP A 142 -2.89 -6.82 23.86
CA ASP A 142 -2.81 -5.70 24.80
C ASP A 142 -1.40 -5.09 24.87
N PHE A 143 -1.22 -3.94 24.22
CA PHE A 143 -0.05 -3.09 24.39
C PHE A 143 -0.44 -1.62 24.18
N TYR A 144 0.38 -0.70 24.67
CA TYR A 144 0.23 0.73 24.38
C TYR A 144 1.60 1.39 24.24
N VAL A 145 1.63 2.53 23.55
CA VAL A 145 2.85 3.32 23.40
C VAL A 145 3.15 4.04 24.72
N SER A 146 4.22 3.62 25.40
CA SER A 146 4.68 4.26 26.65
C SER A 146 5.69 5.38 26.38
N SER A 147 6.42 5.32 25.27
CA SER A 147 7.32 6.39 24.84
C SER A 147 7.39 6.51 23.32
N LYS A 148 7.39 7.74 22.81
CA LYS A 148 7.44 8.04 21.37
C LYS A 148 8.88 8.31 20.91
N PHE A 149 9.09 8.24 19.61
CA PHE A 149 10.33 8.66 18.96
C PHE A 149 10.59 10.16 19.15
N GLY A 150 11.86 10.55 19.20
CA GLY A 150 12.29 11.95 19.22
C GLY A 150 12.77 12.44 20.59
N ASN A 151 12.91 13.75 20.70
CA ASN A 151 13.45 14.41 21.89
C ASN A 151 12.49 14.28 23.08
N ARG A 152 12.97 13.69 24.17
CA ARG A 152 12.23 13.62 25.43
C ARG A 152 13.07 14.11 26.60
N LYS A 153 12.41 14.75 27.56
CA LYS A 153 13.04 15.16 28.82
C LYS A 153 13.24 13.93 29.71
N HIS A 154 14.48 13.67 30.12
CA HIS A 154 14.80 12.56 31.02
C HIS A 154 14.14 12.84 32.40
N PRO A 155 13.30 11.93 32.91
CA PRO A 155 12.45 12.21 34.08
C PRO A 155 13.26 12.49 35.35
N ILE A 156 14.52 12.06 35.42
CA ILE A 156 15.36 12.18 36.61
C ILE A 156 16.37 13.33 36.52
N TYR A 157 16.87 13.67 35.33
CA TYR A 157 18.00 14.60 35.17
C TYR A 157 17.63 15.87 34.40
N GLY A 158 16.39 15.98 33.92
CA GLY A 158 15.91 17.15 33.16
C GLY A 158 16.54 17.37 31.79
N LYS A 159 17.49 16.52 31.38
CA LYS A 159 18.18 16.61 30.08
C LYS A 159 17.30 16.08 28.95
N ILE A 160 17.38 16.71 27.78
CA ILE A 160 16.76 16.18 26.57
C ILE A 160 17.62 15.03 26.04
N ILE A 161 17.02 13.83 25.95
CA ILE A 161 17.63 12.66 25.32
C ILE A 161 16.81 12.31 24.10
N PHE A 162 17.50 12.02 22.99
CA PHE A 162 16.86 11.59 21.76
C PHE A 162 16.51 10.11 21.85
N HIS A 163 15.22 9.80 21.76
CA HIS A 163 14.71 8.44 21.71
C HIS A 163 14.64 7.97 20.25
N LYS A 164 15.44 6.95 19.92
CA LYS A 164 15.64 6.46 18.54
C LYS A 164 14.52 5.54 18.02
N GLY A 165 13.55 5.23 18.86
CA GLY A 165 12.46 4.30 18.56
C GLY A 165 11.19 4.63 19.32
N VAL A 166 10.30 3.65 19.41
CA VAL A 166 9.05 3.71 20.15
C VAL A 166 9.06 2.58 21.17
N ASP A 167 8.63 2.90 22.39
CA ASP A 167 8.47 1.92 23.46
C ASP A 167 7.02 1.47 23.51
N TYR A 168 6.80 0.18 23.33
CA TYR A 168 5.50 -0.48 23.51
C TYR A 168 5.49 -1.22 24.86
N ALA A 169 4.77 -0.68 25.84
CA ALA A 169 4.52 -1.39 27.08
C ALA A 169 3.62 -2.60 26.80
N ALA A 170 4.08 -3.79 27.20
CA ALA A 170 3.41 -5.05 26.94
C ALA A 170 3.76 -6.08 28.02
N LYS A 171 2.93 -7.11 28.17
CA LYS A 171 3.17 -8.19 29.15
C LYS A 171 4.51 -8.88 28.88
N PHE A 172 5.25 -9.22 29.95
CA PHE A 172 6.46 -10.03 29.83
C PHE A 172 6.14 -11.34 29.10
N GLY A 173 6.98 -11.74 28.15
CA GLY A 173 6.75 -12.92 27.33
C GLY A 173 5.79 -12.74 26.15
N ALA A 174 5.22 -11.54 25.94
CA ALA A 174 4.41 -11.28 24.74
C ALA A 174 5.23 -11.53 23.46
N ARG A 175 4.58 -12.08 22.42
CA ARG A 175 5.24 -12.44 21.16
C ARG A 175 5.63 -11.18 20.37
N ILE A 176 6.90 -11.11 19.98
CA ILE A 176 7.46 -10.10 19.07
C ILE A 176 7.54 -10.71 17.68
N HIS A 177 7.03 -9.99 16.68
CA HIS A 177 6.94 -10.43 15.29
C HIS A 177 7.85 -9.59 14.39
N ALA A 178 8.42 -10.22 13.37
CA ALA A 178 9.09 -9.53 12.28
C ALA A 178 8.05 -8.69 11.52
N VAL A 179 8.30 -7.39 11.38
CA VAL A 179 7.32 -6.48 10.79
C VAL A 179 7.24 -6.65 9.27
N ALA A 180 8.32 -7.13 8.64
CA ALA A 180 8.41 -7.48 7.23
C ALA A 180 9.29 -8.71 7.04
N GLU A 181 9.28 -9.24 5.81
CA GLU A 181 10.30 -10.17 5.34
C GLU A 181 11.69 -9.53 5.38
N GLY A 182 12.71 -10.31 5.74
CA GLY A 182 14.09 -9.83 5.80
C GLY A 182 15.06 -10.90 6.30
N VAL A 183 16.30 -10.46 6.55
CA VAL A 183 17.38 -11.31 7.05
C VAL A 183 17.87 -10.78 8.40
N ILE A 184 18.06 -11.68 9.37
CA ILE A 184 18.64 -11.33 10.67
C ILE A 184 20.09 -10.87 10.46
N GLU A 185 20.33 -9.57 10.61
CA GLU A 185 21.66 -8.94 10.52
C GLU A 185 22.39 -8.96 11.87
N TYR A 186 21.63 -9.01 12.97
CA TYR A 186 22.18 -9.16 14.31
C TYR A 186 21.21 -9.89 15.24
N ILE A 187 21.75 -10.75 16.10
CA ILE A 187 21.03 -11.37 17.22
C ILE A 187 22.01 -11.57 18.40
N GLY A 188 21.70 -11.02 19.57
CA GLY A 188 22.59 -11.12 20.73
C GLY A 188 22.39 -10.03 21.77
N ASN A 189 23.37 -9.87 22.67
CA ASN A 189 23.37 -8.81 23.68
C ASN A 189 24.00 -7.53 23.12
N ASN A 190 23.31 -6.39 23.22
CA ASN A 190 23.74 -5.11 22.66
C ASN A 190 23.69 -3.97 23.70
N GLY A 191 24.49 -4.10 24.76
CA GLY A 191 24.64 -3.08 25.80
C GLY A 191 23.30 -2.67 26.43
N GLY A 192 23.00 -1.37 26.39
CA GLY A 192 21.76 -0.80 26.96
C GLY A 192 20.47 -1.36 26.35
N TYR A 193 20.50 -1.87 25.11
CA TYR A 193 19.33 -2.52 24.50
C TYR A 193 19.06 -3.92 25.10
N GLY A 194 19.98 -4.48 25.88
CA GLY A 194 19.85 -5.85 26.39
C GLY A 194 19.93 -6.87 25.26
N LYS A 195 19.05 -7.88 25.29
CA LYS A 195 18.91 -8.81 24.18
C LYS A 195 18.23 -8.11 23.01
N TYR A 196 18.81 -8.25 21.84
CA TYR A 196 18.55 -7.40 20.69
C TYR A 196 18.55 -8.21 19.40
N ILE A 197 17.63 -7.85 18.48
CA ILE A 197 17.59 -8.34 17.11
C ILE A 197 17.59 -7.13 16.17
N LYS A 198 18.40 -7.21 15.11
CA LYS A 198 18.32 -6.31 13.95
C LYS A 198 17.99 -7.13 12.70
N ILE A 199 16.97 -6.70 11.98
CA ILE A 199 16.55 -7.33 10.71
C ILE A 199 16.80 -6.33 9.59
N LYS A 200 17.54 -6.77 8.56
CA LYS A 200 17.70 -6.03 7.32
C LYS A 200 16.57 -6.43 6.36
N HIS A 201 15.89 -5.43 5.81
CA HIS A 201 14.83 -5.58 4.84
C HIS A 201 15.28 -5.09 3.46
N GLU A 202 14.43 -5.30 2.46
CA GLU A 202 14.61 -4.69 1.14
C GLU A 202 14.49 -3.15 1.22
N ASN A 203 14.89 -2.47 0.13
CA ASN A 203 14.70 -1.02 -0.07
C ASN A 203 15.34 -0.13 1.01
N GLY A 204 16.48 -0.56 1.58
CA GLY A 204 17.28 0.26 2.49
C GLY A 204 16.77 0.34 3.94
N TYR A 205 15.81 -0.51 4.30
CA TYR A 205 15.24 -0.53 5.65
C TYR A 205 15.91 -1.55 6.57
N SER A 206 15.93 -1.23 7.85
CA SER A 206 16.22 -2.17 8.93
C SER A 206 15.31 -1.90 10.12
N THR A 207 14.97 -2.96 10.85
CA THR A 207 14.17 -2.85 12.07
C THR A 207 14.91 -3.45 13.24
N CYS A 208 14.70 -2.86 14.41
CA CYS A 208 15.42 -3.21 15.62
C CYS A 208 14.45 -3.52 16.76
N TYR A 209 14.76 -4.57 17.52
CA TYR A 209 13.92 -5.07 18.60
C TYR A 209 14.78 -5.27 19.83
N ALA A 210 14.47 -4.58 20.93
CA ALA A 210 15.29 -4.57 22.13
C ALA A 210 14.52 -5.00 23.39
N HIS A 211 15.26 -5.11 24.50
CA HIS A 211 14.79 -5.54 25.82
C HIS A 211 14.18 -6.94 25.82
N ILE A 212 14.59 -7.79 24.87
CA ILE A 212 14.04 -9.14 24.67
C ILE A 212 14.27 -10.01 25.92
N SER A 213 13.29 -10.83 26.31
CA SER A 213 13.48 -11.83 27.36
C SER A 213 14.14 -13.09 26.81
N LYS A 214 13.61 -13.58 25.69
CA LYS A 214 14.01 -14.83 25.03
C LYS A 214 13.91 -14.66 23.51
N PHE A 215 14.90 -15.17 22.78
CA PHE A 215 14.84 -15.30 21.32
C PHE A 215 14.00 -16.52 20.93
N ASN A 216 13.35 -16.49 19.77
CA ASN A 216 12.79 -17.71 19.21
C ASN A 216 13.94 -18.68 18.87
N GLY A 217 13.77 -19.97 19.18
CA GLY A 217 14.82 -20.98 18.98
C GLY A 217 15.18 -21.23 17.52
N ASP A 218 14.26 -20.91 16.61
CA ASP A 218 14.43 -21.16 15.17
C ASP A 218 15.19 -20.03 14.43
N ILE A 219 15.55 -18.94 15.13
CA ILE A 219 16.23 -17.80 14.52
C ILE A 219 17.70 -17.72 14.94
N LYS A 220 18.57 -17.42 13.97
CA LYS A 220 20.00 -17.18 14.17
C LYS A 220 20.46 -16.09 13.20
N LEU A 221 21.70 -15.63 13.38
CA LEU A 221 22.33 -14.70 12.44
C LEU A 221 22.26 -15.28 11.00
N GLY A 222 21.83 -14.46 10.05
CA GLY A 222 21.64 -14.85 8.65
C GLY A 222 20.34 -15.60 8.35
N SER A 223 19.50 -15.92 9.34
CA SER A 223 18.17 -16.50 9.08
C SER A 223 17.30 -15.53 8.28
N THR A 224 16.59 -16.04 7.27
CA THR A 224 15.48 -15.33 6.63
C THR A 224 14.24 -15.44 7.52
N VAL A 225 13.51 -14.35 7.66
CA VAL A 225 12.23 -14.30 8.39
C VAL A 225 11.14 -13.77 7.49
N LYS A 226 9.92 -14.29 7.67
CA LYS A 226 8.72 -13.80 6.98
C LYS A 226 8.05 -12.71 7.80
N GLN A 227 7.30 -11.84 7.13
CA GLN A 227 6.40 -10.90 7.78
C GLN A 227 5.46 -11.63 8.76
N GLY A 228 5.30 -11.11 9.98
CA GLY A 228 4.46 -11.69 11.02
C GLY A 228 5.05 -12.92 11.72
N GLN A 229 6.24 -13.39 11.33
CA GLN A 229 6.91 -14.49 12.01
C GLN A 229 7.32 -14.08 13.43
N VAL A 230 7.05 -14.95 14.42
CA VAL A 230 7.52 -14.73 15.80
C VAL A 230 9.04 -14.85 15.83
N ILE A 231 9.72 -13.81 16.27
CA ILE A 231 11.19 -13.73 16.35
C ILE A 231 11.68 -13.75 17.79
N ALA A 232 10.89 -13.24 18.75
CA ALA A 232 11.33 -13.09 20.12
C ALA A 232 10.14 -12.90 21.07
N TYR A 233 10.44 -12.70 22.34
CA TYR A 233 9.46 -12.43 23.38
C TYR A 233 9.84 -11.19 24.19
N VAL A 234 8.84 -10.37 24.51
CA VAL A 234 8.99 -9.14 25.32
C VAL A 234 9.66 -9.46 26.65
N GLY A 235 10.54 -8.58 27.09
CA GLY A 235 11.25 -8.71 28.36
C GLY A 235 11.56 -7.35 28.97
N SER A 236 12.58 -7.34 29.82
CA SER A 236 13.10 -6.14 30.48
C SER A 236 14.63 -6.24 30.64
N THR A 237 15.32 -6.78 29.62
CA THR A 237 16.79 -6.93 29.65
C THR A 237 17.48 -5.62 29.27
N GLY A 238 18.72 -5.42 29.72
CA GLY A 238 19.45 -4.18 29.49
C GLY A 238 18.92 -3.03 30.34
N ALA A 239 18.95 -1.81 29.81
CA ALA A 239 18.49 -0.60 30.48
C ALA A 239 16.97 -0.43 30.30
N ALA A 240 16.19 -1.25 31.01
CA ALA A 240 14.72 -1.23 30.99
C ALA A 240 14.15 -1.10 32.41
N THR A 241 13.17 -0.22 32.61
CA THR A 241 12.50 -0.01 33.91
C THR A 241 11.34 -0.98 34.15
N GLY A 242 10.92 -1.72 33.12
CA GLY A 242 9.86 -2.72 33.20
C GLY A 242 9.62 -3.38 31.84
N PRO A 243 8.70 -4.36 31.76
CA PRO A 243 8.43 -5.09 30.53
C PRO A 243 7.93 -4.20 29.38
N HIS A 244 8.71 -4.09 28.32
CA HIS A 244 8.33 -3.38 27.09
C HIS A 244 9.17 -3.85 25.89
N LEU A 245 8.69 -3.56 24.69
CA LEU A 245 9.47 -3.63 23.46
C LEU A 245 9.94 -2.23 23.10
N HIS A 246 11.25 -2.02 23.01
CA HIS A 246 11.81 -0.86 22.31
C HIS A 246 12.02 -1.22 20.84
N TYR A 247 11.34 -0.50 19.95
CA TYR A 247 11.26 -0.77 18.51
C TYR A 247 11.77 0.42 17.69
N GLU A 248 12.75 0.18 16.81
CA GLU A 248 13.33 1.21 15.95
C GLU A 248 13.17 0.84 14.48
N ILE A 249 13.05 1.87 13.64
CA ILE A 249 13.17 1.74 12.18
C ILE A 249 14.34 2.59 11.72
N ILE A 250 15.19 2.00 10.89
CA ILE A 250 16.31 2.66 10.22
C ILE A 250 16.05 2.64 8.72
N TYR A 251 16.13 3.80 8.06
CA TYR A 251 16.07 3.93 6.61
C TYR A 251 17.33 4.61 6.10
N ASN A 252 18.07 3.94 5.21
CA ASN A 252 19.34 4.42 4.65
C ASN A 252 20.31 4.97 5.73
N GLY A 253 20.41 4.24 6.85
CA GLY A 253 21.30 4.58 7.97
C GLY A 253 20.76 5.62 8.96
N LYS A 254 19.57 6.18 8.75
CA LYS A 254 18.94 7.16 9.67
C LYS A 254 17.77 6.54 10.42
N TYR A 255 17.69 6.80 11.73
CA TYR A 255 16.52 6.44 12.54
C TYR A 255 15.33 7.34 12.17
N ILE A 256 14.16 6.74 11.99
CA ILE A 256 12.92 7.42 11.63
C ILE A 256 11.79 7.04 12.59
N ASP A 257 10.79 7.90 12.76
CA ASP A 257 9.67 7.67 13.68
C ASP A 257 8.78 6.51 13.23
N PRO A 258 8.78 5.37 13.95
CA PRO A 258 7.98 4.21 13.61
C PRO A 258 6.47 4.45 13.53
N LEU A 259 5.94 5.49 14.21
CA LEU A 259 4.51 5.82 14.19
C LEU A 259 4.09 6.57 12.91
N THR A 260 5.05 7.11 12.15
CA THR A 260 4.79 7.89 10.93
C THR A 260 5.15 7.15 9.65
N VAL A 261 5.80 5.98 9.74
CA VAL A 261 6.24 5.24 8.56
C VAL A 261 5.03 4.60 7.87
N VAL A 262 4.56 5.25 6.81
CA VAL A 262 3.80 4.62 5.72
C VAL A 262 4.84 4.23 4.67
N HIS A 263 5.08 2.93 4.47
CA HIS A 263 6.11 2.50 3.53
C HIS A 263 5.69 2.74 2.09
N LYS A 264 6.44 3.56 1.36
CA LYS A 264 6.50 3.51 -0.10
C LYS A 264 7.75 2.73 -0.48
N SER A 265 7.58 1.46 -0.85
CA SER A 265 8.65 0.67 -1.44
C SER A 265 8.65 0.91 -2.94
N GLU A 266 9.71 1.56 -3.44
CA GLU A 266 9.93 1.73 -4.88
C GLU A 266 10.51 0.44 -5.46
N ILE A 267 9.78 -0.21 -6.37
CA ILE A 267 10.28 -1.29 -7.21
C ILE A 267 10.48 -0.69 -8.60
N ARG A 268 11.67 -0.83 -9.18
CA ARG A 268 11.98 -0.34 -10.52
C ARG A 268 12.36 -1.49 -11.44
N LEU A 269 11.69 -1.60 -12.58
CA LEU A 269 12.07 -2.50 -13.66
C LEU A 269 13.33 -1.97 -14.35
N ILE A 270 14.28 -2.85 -14.65
CA ILE A 270 15.56 -2.49 -15.28
C ILE A 270 15.83 -3.35 -16.52
N ASP A 271 16.76 -2.90 -17.35
CA ASP A 271 17.34 -3.65 -18.47
C ASP A 271 16.30 -4.30 -19.40
N HIS A 272 16.35 -5.63 -19.53
CA HIS A 272 15.49 -6.41 -20.40
C HIS A 272 14.01 -6.32 -19.99
N GLU A 273 13.74 -6.39 -18.68
CA GLU A 273 12.38 -6.37 -18.15
C GLU A 273 11.73 -4.99 -18.38
N LEU A 274 12.50 -3.91 -18.29
CA LEU A 274 12.01 -2.56 -18.62
C LEU A 274 11.63 -2.46 -20.11
N LYS A 275 12.39 -3.08 -21.02
CA LYS A 275 12.07 -3.09 -22.45
C LYS A 275 10.77 -3.84 -22.73
N GLU A 276 10.58 -5.01 -22.11
CA GLU A 276 9.32 -5.77 -22.22
C GLU A 276 8.13 -4.99 -21.67
N PHE A 277 8.33 -4.34 -20.52
CA PHE A 277 7.32 -3.48 -19.93
C PHE A 277 6.92 -2.32 -20.85
N LYS A 278 7.87 -1.66 -21.51
CA LYS A 278 7.58 -0.58 -22.47
C LYS A 278 6.78 -1.07 -23.68
N LEU A 279 7.05 -2.28 -24.18
CA LEU A 279 6.23 -2.90 -25.24
C LEU A 279 4.81 -3.20 -24.74
N PHE A 280 4.68 -3.66 -23.50
CA PHE A 280 3.38 -3.87 -22.86
C PHE A 280 2.58 -2.56 -22.71
N VAL A 281 3.21 -1.48 -22.25
CA VAL A 281 2.61 -0.13 -22.15
C VAL A 281 2.03 0.29 -23.50
N ASN A 282 2.82 0.22 -24.58
CA ASN A 282 2.36 0.56 -25.93
C ASN A 282 1.12 -0.25 -26.37
N LYS A 283 1.06 -1.53 -26.00
CA LYS A 283 -0.10 -2.39 -26.31
C LYS A 283 -1.36 -1.93 -25.57
N ILE A 284 -1.23 -1.55 -24.30
CA ILE A 284 -2.33 -1.04 -23.49
C ILE A 284 -2.81 0.31 -24.02
N ASP A 285 -1.89 1.23 -24.32
CA ASP A 285 -2.23 2.56 -24.84
C ASP A 285 -2.99 2.48 -26.18
N ASN A 286 -2.55 1.59 -27.07
CA ASN A 286 -3.26 1.33 -28.32
C ASN A 286 -4.67 0.77 -28.11
N ALA A 287 -4.87 -0.09 -27.10
CA ALA A 287 -6.19 -0.60 -26.76
C ALA A 287 -7.10 0.52 -26.22
N ILE A 288 -6.57 1.39 -25.36
CA ILE A 288 -7.30 2.55 -24.81
C ILE A 288 -7.71 3.51 -25.93
N ASN A 289 -6.82 3.80 -26.87
CA ASN A 289 -7.11 4.70 -27.98
C ASN A 289 -8.18 4.11 -28.93
N LYS A 290 -8.13 2.81 -29.21
CA LYS A 290 -9.12 2.13 -30.05
C LYS A 290 -10.52 2.15 -29.42
N GLU A 291 -10.62 1.84 -28.14
CA GLU A 291 -11.88 1.87 -27.38
C GLU A 291 -12.40 3.31 -27.19
N GLY A 292 -11.50 4.29 -27.04
CA GLY A 292 -11.84 5.70 -26.94
C GLY A 292 -12.41 6.29 -28.24
N LEU A 293 -11.93 5.82 -29.39
CA LEU A 293 -12.47 6.19 -30.71
C LEU A 293 -13.86 5.57 -30.94
N SER A 294 -14.06 4.30 -30.55
CA SER A 294 -15.38 3.64 -30.65
C SER A 294 -16.48 4.32 -29.84
N LYS A 295 -16.14 5.13 -28.83
CA LYS A 295 -17.11 5.90 -28.00
C LYS A 295 -17.41 7.30 -28.53
N LYS A 296 -16.63 7.83 -29.49
CA LYS A 296 -16.85 9.16 -30.08
C LYS A 296 -17.67 9.13 -31.38
N GLU A 297 -17.88 7.96 -31.97
CA GLU A 297 -18.58 7.79 -33.26
C GLU A 297 -20.08 7.45 -33.15
N VAL A 298 -20.75 7.83 -32.04
CA VAL A 298 -22.21 7.64 -31.87
C VAL A 298 -22.87 8.91 -31.36
#